data_AF-A0A258W6I0-F1
#
_entry.id   AF-A0A258W6I0-F1
#
_cell.length_a   1.000
_cell.length_b   1.000
_cell.length_c   1.000
_cell.angle_alpha   90.00
_cell.angle_beta   90.00
_cell.angle_gamma   90.00
#
_symmetry.space_group_name_H-M   'P 1'
#
loop_
_entity.id
_entity.type
_entity.pdbx_description
1 polymer ?
#
loop_
_entity_poly.entity_id
_entity_poly.type
_entity_poly.pdbx_seq_one_letter_code
_entity_poly.pdbx_strand_id
1 'polypeptide(L)'
;MESVGVNRSFLSVLFVLTVTMHSFAQGKPKDKPLVTPWEAKLANYLKGLPEDVVKHRQRMDNCDHWSGEDGYDVERAKEISAALAELKCEHLESDKAKLLKKYKSKSTIKSKIKNYPAGLE
;
A
#
# COMPACT_ATOMS: atom_id res chain seq x y z
N MET A 1 34.34 76.16 -14.26
CA MET A 1 33.54 75.45 -15.28
C MET A 1 32.97 74.25 -14.56
N GLU A 2 31.87 74.41 -13.81
CA GLU A 2 30.49 74.32 -14.33
C GLU A 2 30.28 72.98 -15.04
N SER A 3 29.33 72.11 -14.72
CA SER A 3 28.14 72.23 -13.90
C SER A 3 27.54 70.82 -13.75
N VAL A 4 26.91 70.56 -12.61
CA VAL A 4 25.54 69.99 -12.47
C VAL A 4 25.27 68.61 -13.11
N GLY A 5 24.67 67.62 -12.45
CA GLY A 5 23.89 67.70 -11.23
C GLY A 5 23.45 66.33 -10.74
N VAL A 6 23.31 66.26 -9.42
CA VAL A 6 22.50 65.28 -8.71
C VAL A 6 21.05 65.51 -9.10
N ASN A 7 20.38 64.50 -9.66
CA ASN A 7 18.93 64.49 -9.77
C ASN A 7 18.37 63.46 -8.80
N ARG A 8 18.05 63.94 -7.59
CA ARG A 8 17.08 63.31 -6.70
C ARG A 8 15.70 63.73 -7.19
N SER A 9 14.89 62.79 -7.64
CA SER A 9 13.45 62.92 -7.51
C SER A 9 12.83 61.58 -7.17
N PHE A 10 12.42 61.54 -5.91
CA PHE A 10 11.46 60.63 -5.32
C PHE A 10 10.19 60.60 -6.17
N LEU A 11 9.61 59.41 -6.36
CA LEU A 11 8.17 59.18 -6.26
C LEU A 11 7.92 57.67 -6.38
N SER A 12 7.42 57.11 -5.28
CA SER A 12 6.31 56.15 -5.22
C SER A 12 6.20 55.18 -6.41
N VAL A 13 6.28 53.86 -6.23
CA VAL A 13 5.31 53.08 -5.45
C VAL A 13 6.02 51.85 -4.90
N LEU A 14 6.23 51.81 -3.58
CA LEU A 14 6.30 50.55 -2.86
C LEU A 14 4.92 49.90 -3.01
N PHE A 15 4.73 49.03 -3.99
CA PHE A 15 3.63 48.08 -3.95
C PHE A 15 4.10 46.98 -3.00
N VAL A 16 3.98 47.24 -1.70
CA VAL A 16 4.03 46.20 -0.68
C VAL A 16 2.84 45.30 -0.98
N LEU A 17 3.06 44.30 -1.82
CA LEU A 17 2.24 43.10 -1.83
C LEU A 17 2.47 42.43 -0.48
N THR A 18 1.79 42.93 0.55
CA THR A 18 1.41 42.11 1.69
C THR A 18 0.49 41.06 1.11
N VAL A 19 1.09 40.00 0.55
CA VAL A 19 0.42 38.72 0.47
C VAL A 19 0.16 38.38 1.92
N THR A 20 -1.02 38.74 2.40
CA THR A 20 -1.58 38.19 3.62
C THR A 20 -1.58 36.70 3.35
N MET A 21 -0.61 36.01 3.95
CA MET A 21 -0.68 34.57 4.13
C MET A 21 -1.94 34.33 4.96
N HIS A 22 -3.08 34.30 4.27
CA HIS A 22 -4.23 33.59 4.74
C HIS A 22 -3.72 32.16 4.81
N SER A 23 -3.31 31.76 6.01
CA SER A 23 -3.15 30.37 6.38
C SER A 23 -4.35 29.65 5.80
N PHE A 24 -4.15 28.91 4.72
CA PHE A 24 -5.04 27.82 4.37
C PHE A 24 -4.90 26.83 5.52
N ALA A 25 -5.63 27.07 6.61
CA ALA A 25 -5.97 26.05 7.58
C ALA A 25 -6.87 25.07 6.83
N GLN A 26 -6.24 24.23 6.00
CA GLN A 26 -6.83 22.99 5.55
C GLN A 26 -7.00 22.15 6.81
N GLY A 27 -8.13 22.30 7.48
CA GLY A 27 -8.64 21.24 8.33
C GLY A 27 -8.79 20.03 7.42
N LYS A 28 -7.79 19.13 7.41
CA LYS A 28 -7.89 17.87 6.69
C LYS A 28 -9.17 17.21 7.20
N PRO A 29 -10.13 16.89 6.32
CA PRO A 29 -11.26 16.10 6.76
C PRO A 29 -10.69 14.79 7.35
N LYS A 30 -11.28 14.34 8.46
CA LYS A 30 -10.88 13.08 9.11
C LYS A 30 -11.46 11.94 8.27
N ASP A 31 -10.89 11.76 7.10
CA ASP A 31 -11.38 10.81 6.11
C ASP A 31 -11.14 9.42 6.67
N LYS A 32 -12.20 8.61 6.74
CA LYS A 32 -12.04 7.18 6.98
C LYS A 32 -11.07 6.62 5.92
N PRO A 33 -10.18 5.68 6.28
CA PRO A 33 -9.26 5.11 5.31
C PRO A 33 -10.05 4.63 4.09
N LEU A 34 -9.64 5.10 2.91
CA LEU A 34 -10.09 4.57 1.63
C LEU A 34 -9.45 3.18 1.45
N VAL A 35 -9.86 2.22 2.28
CA VAL A 35 -9.58 0.81 2.00
C VAL A 35 -10.47 0.38 0.86
N THR A 36 -9.92 -0.35 -0.09
CA THR A 36 -10.73 -0.90 -1.18
C THR A 36 -11.73 -1.91 -0.60
N PRO A 37 -12.87 -2.19 -1.29
CA PRO A 37 -13.84 -3.17 -0.82
C PRO A 37 -13.23 -4.55 -0.55
N TRP A 38 -12.21 -4.93 -1.33
CA TRP A 38 -11.54 -6.22 -1.22
C TRP A 38 -10.58 -6.28 -0.01
N GLU A 39 -9.84 -5.19 0.28
CA GLU A 39 -9.00 -5.09 1.49
C GLU A 39 -9.85 -5.22 2.77
N ALA A 40 -11.02 -4.58 2.81
CA ALA A 40 -11.95 -4.69 3.93
C ALA A 40 -12.48 -6.13 4.10
N LYS A 41 -12.77 -6.83 3.00
CA LYS A 41 -13.24 -8.21 3.00
C LYS A 41 -12.15 -9.16 3.50
N LEU A 42 -10.90 -8.99 3.06
CA LEU A 42 -9.75 -9.76 3.52
C LEU A 42 -9.48 -9.52 5.02
N ALA A 43 -9.45 -8.25 5.47
CA ALA A 43 -9.27 -7.90 6.87
C ALA A 43 -10.34 -8.54 7.77
N ASN A 44 -11.60 -8.53 7.35
CA ASN A 44 -12.69 -9.19 8.07
C ASN A 44 -12.53 -10.71 8.12
N TYR A 45 -12.09 -11.33 7.02
CA TYR A 45 -11.85 -12.78 6.97
C TYR A 45 -10.73 -13.21 7.93
N LEU A 46 -9.66 -12.41 7.99
CA LEU A 46 -8.47 -12.65 8.80
C LEU A 46 -8.64 -12.30 10.28
N LYS A 47 -9.67 -11.51 10.63
CA LYS A 47 -9.90 -11.06 12.00
C LYS A 47 -9.99 -12.23 12.98
N GLY A 48 -9.16 -12.19 14.02
CA GLY A 48 -9.11 -13.20 15.08
C GLY A 48 -8.45 -14.52 14.68
N LEU A 49 -7.85 -14.61 13.49
CA LEU A 49 -7.00 -15.74 13.12
C LEU A 49 -5.63 -15.65 13.77
N PRO A 50 -4.98 -16.81 14.03
CA PRO A 50 -3.58 -16.83 14.42
C PRO A 50 -2.67 -16.16 13.39
N GLU A 51 -1.61 -15.51 13.87
CA GLU A 51 -0.70 -14.72 13.02
C GLU A 51 -0.06 -15.54 11.89
N ASP A 52 0.29 -16.80 12.12
CA ASP A 52 0.87 -17.68 11.11
C ASP A 52 -0.14 -18.05 10.00
N VAL A 53 -1.42 -18.20 10.35
CA VAL A 53 -2.51 -18.38 9.38
C VAL A 53 -2.73 -17.10 8.57
N VAL A 54 -2.65 -15.93 9.22
CA VAL A 54 -2.75 -14.63 8.56
C VAL A 54 -1.61 -14.44 7.56
N LYS A 55 -0.36 -14.63 8.00
CA LYS A 55 0.83 -14.51 7.14
C LYS A 55 0.78 -15.48 5.97
N HIS A 56 0.34 -16.72 6.20
CA HIS A 56 0.22 -17.68 5.11
C HIS A 56 -0.82 -17.25 4.07
N ARG A 57 -1.99 -16.75 4.48
CA ARG A 57 -3.00 -16.26 3.54
C ARG A 57 -2.51 -15.04 2.76
N GLN A 58 -1.90 -14.06 3.42
CA GLN A 58 -1.32 -12.89 2.75
C GLN A 58 -0.26 -13.29 1.72
N ARG A 59 0.57 -14.29 2.05
CA ARG A 59 1.58 -14.81 1.13
C ARG A 59 0.95 -15.53 -0.06
N MET A 60 -0.17 -16.25 0.13
CA MET A 60 -0.93 -16.82 -0.99
C MET A 60 -1.44 -15.72 -1.91
N ASP A 61 -2.09 -14.68 -1.38
CA ASP A 61 -2.63 -13.57 -2.19
C ASP A 61 -1.51 -12.88 -2.99
N ASN A 62 -0.33 -12.67 -2.38
CA ASN A 62 0.81 -12.11 -3.09
C ASN A 62 1.34 -13.06 -4.17
N CYS A 63 1.38 -14.36 -3.93
CA CYS A 63 1.79 -15.34 -4.96
C CYS A 63 0.78 -15.38 -6.11
N ASP A 64 -0.51 -15.37 -5.81
CA ASP A 64 -1.58 -15.35 -6.81
C ASP A 64 -1.46 -14.08 -7.68
N HIS A 65 -1.26 -12.92 -7.05
CA HIS A 65 -0.99 -11.65 -7.73
C HIS A 65 0.18 -11.76 -8.72
N TRP A 66 1.39 -12.12 -8.25
CA TRP A 66 2.57 -12.20 -9.10
C TRP A 66 2.48 -13.28 -10.18
N SER A 67 1.86 -14.43 -9.87
CA SER A 67 1.71 -15.53 -10.83
C SER A 67 0.72 -15.23 -11.96
N GLY A 68 -0.18 -14.27 -11.74
CA GLY A 68 -1.15 -13.80 -12.74
C GLY A 68 -0.63 -12.69 -13.64
N GLU A 69 0.56 -12.16 -13.39
CA GLU A 69 1.13 -11.08 -14.19
C GLU A 69 1.79 -11.58 -15.49
N ASP A 70 1.80 -10.73 -16.51
CA ASP A 70 2.44 -11.01 -17.79
C ASP A 70 3.91 -10.56 -17.80
N GLY A 71 4.81 -11.47 -18.17
CA GLY A 71 6.23 -11.22 -18.39
C GLY A 71 6.50 -10.76 -19.81
N TYR A 72 5.88 -9.65 -20.22
CA TYR A 72 5.87 -9.16 -21.62
C TYR A 72 7.27 -8.80 -22.16
N ASP A 73 8.25 -8.63 -21.28
CA ASP A 73 9.67 -8.53 -21.62
C ASP A 73 10.56 -9.26 -20.59
N VAL A 74 11.85 -9.29 -20.89
CA VAL A 74 12.84 -10.04 -20.11
C VAL A 74 13.01 -9.45 -18.71
N GLU A 75 12.95 -8.14 -18.58
CA GLU A 75 13.07 -7.41 -17.33
C GLU A 75 11.89 -7.72 -16.42
N ARG A 76 10.66 -7.62 -16.93
CA ARG A 76 9.46 -7.93 -16.17
C ARG A 76 9.40 -9.40 -15.76
N ALA A 77 9.77 -10.31 -16.66
CA ALA A 77 9.84 -11.74 -16.34
C ALA A 77 10.82 -12.03 -15.19
N LYS A 78 11.94 -11.30 -15.09
CA LYS A 78 12.89 -11.42 -13.98
C LYS A 78 12.31 -10.90 -12.67
N GLU A 79 11.60 -9.77 -12.69
CA GLU A 79 10.93 -9.23 -11.50
C GLU A 79 9.89 -10.20 -10.94
N ILE A 80 9.02 -10.73 -11.79
CA ILE A 80 8.00 -11.73 -11.41
C ILE A 80 8.70 -12.96 -10.80
N SER A 81 9.72 -13.48 -11.47
CA SER A 81 10.46 -14.67 -11.00
C SER A 81 11.12 -14.43 -9.65
N ALA A 82 11.72 -13.25 -9.44
CA ALA A 82 12.35 -12.88 -8.18
C ALA A 82 11.31 -12.76 -7.05
N ALA A 83 10.17 -12.13 -7.31
CA ALA A 83 9.09 -12.00 -6.32
C ALA A 83 8.51 -13.36 -5.91
N LEU A 84 8.26 -14.25 -6.88
CA LEU A 84 7.77 -15.61 -6.61
C LEU A 84 8.75 -16.41 -5.74
N ALA A 85 10.05 -16.28 -6.00
CA ALA A 85 11.10 -16.93 -5.23
C ALA A 85 11.23 -16.34 -3.81
N GLU A 86 11.18 -15.01 -3.66
CA GLU A 86 11.22 -14.33 -2.36
C GLU A 86 10.02 -14.72 -1.48
N LEU A 87 8.84 -14.79 -2.09
CA LEU A 87 7.60 -15.22 -1.44
C LEU A 87 7.57 -16.73 -1.16
N LYS A 88 8.50 -17.53 -1.71
CA LYS A 88 8.55 -18.98 -1.55
C LYS A 88 7.24 -19.65 -2.00
N CYS A 89 6.73 -19.23 -3.15
CA CYS A 89 5.43 -19.68 -3.64
C CYS A 89 5.38 -21.21 -3.86
N GLU A 90 6.52 -21.84 -4.16
CA GLU A 90 6.69 -23.29 -4.28
C GLU A 90 6.41 -24.06 -2.97
N HIS A 91 6.48 -23.38 -1.82
CA HIS A 91 6.28 -23.99 -0.50
C HIS A 91 4.87 -23.80 0.07
N LEU A 92 3.98 -23.06 -0.60
CA LEU A 92 2.64 -22.71 -0.10
C LEU A 92 1.84 -23.92 0.40
N GLU A 93 1.70 -24.96 -0.43
CA GLU A 93 0.90 -26.14 -0.07
C GLU A 93 1.51 -26.92 1.10
N SER A 94 2.85 -27.00 1.16
CA SER A 94 3.54 -27.66 2.27
C SER A 94 3.32 -26.91 3.59
N ASP A 95 3.31 -25.57 3.56
CA ASP A 95 3.09 -24.74 4.73
C ASP A 95 1.61 -24.73 5.14
N LYS A 96 0.69 -24.77 4.19
CA LYS A 96 -0.74 -24.99 4.44
C LYS A 96 -0.98 -26.32 5.15
N ALA A 97 -0.34 -27.40 4.71
CA ALA A 97 -0.43 -28.70 5.35
C ALA A 97 0.11 -28.68 6.79
N LYS A 98 1.22 -27.98 7.05
CA LYS A 98 1.76 -27.77 8.41
C LYS A 98 0.75 -27.02 9.29
N LEU A 99 0.11 -25.98 8.78
CA LEU A 99 -0.94 -25.24 9.50
C LEU A 99 -2.17 -26.11 9.79
N LEU A 100 -2.62 -26.91 8.82
CA LEU A 100 -3.73 -27.86 9.01
C LEU A 100 -3.41 -28.90 10.09
N LYS A 101 -2.16 -29.36 10.17
CA LYS A 101 -1.68 -30.25 11.23
C LYS A 101 -1.62 -29.53 12.59
N LYS A 102 -1.10 -28.29 12.64
CA LYS A 102 -0.99 -27.48 13.85
C LYS A 102 -2.37 -27.16 14.46
N TYR A 103 -3.32 -26.76 13.62
CA TYR A 103 -4.68 -26.38 14.04
C TYR A 103 -5.70 -27.52 13.95
N LYS A 104 -5.26 -28.78 13.89
CA LYS A 104 -6.13 -29.94 13.66
C LYS A 104 -7.32 -30.06 14.64
N SER A 105 -7.15 -29.60 15.88
CA SER A 105 -8.16 -29.64 16.96
C SER A 105 -8.97 -28.35 17.10
N LYS A 106 -8.72 -27.33 16.27
CA LYS A 106 -9.44 -26.06 16.27
C LYS A 106 -10.30 -25.98 15.01
N SER A 107 -11.49 -26.58 15.06
CA SER A 107 -12.37 -26.79 13.90
C SER A 107 -12.60 -25.53 13.07
N THR A 108 -12.86 -24.38 13.70
CA THR A 108 -13.07 -23.09 13.02
C THR A 108 -11.83 -22.62 12.26
N ILE A 109 -10.64 -22.66 12.88
CA ILE A 109 -9.39 -22.24 12.25
C ILE A 109 -9.02 -23.20 11.12
N LYS A 110 -9.12 -24.51 11.36
CA LYS A 110 -8.90 -25.55 10.36
C LYS A 110 -9.82 -25.37 9.16
N SER A 111 -11.10 -25.06 9.38
CA SER A 111 -12.06 -24.80 8.32
C SER A 111 -11.67 -23.58 7.48
N LYS A 112 -11.25 -22.48 8.14
CA LYS A 112 -10.73 -21.30 7.44
C LYS A 112 -9.48 -21.63 6.59
N ILE A 113 -8.50 -22.35 7.14
CA ILE A 113 -7.29 -22.76 6.37
C ILE A 113 -7.66 -23.64 5.16
N LYS A 114 -8.64 -24.55 5.30
CA LYS A 114 -9.10 -25.39 4.18
C LYS A 114 -9.82 -24.57 3.10
N ASN A 115 -10.66 -23.65 3.54
CA ASN A 115 -11.62 -22.92 2.72
C ASN A 115 -11.24 -21.44 2.65
N TYR A 116 -10.05 -21.20 2.14
CA TYR A 116 -9.64 -19.88 1.69
C TYR A 116 -10.58 -19.45 0.55
N PRO A 117 -11.35 -18.36 0.72
CA PRO A 117 -12.26 -17.94 -0.33
C PRO A 117 -11.45 -17.47 -1.55
N ALA A 118 -11.92 -17.85 -2.73
CA ALA A 118 -11.49 -17.25 -3.99
C ALA A 118 -12.05 -15.82 -4.10
N GLY A 119 -11.35 -14.92 -4.80
CA GLY A 119 -11.82 -13.55 -5.02
C GLY A 119 -11.96 -12.73 -3.72
N LEU A 120 -10.94 -12.78 -2.87
CA LEU A 120 -10.72 -11.74 -1.85
C LEU A 120 -9.89 -10.56 -2.36
N GLU A 121 -9.39 -10.66 -3.60
CA GLU A 121 -8.67 -9.66 -4.37
C GLU A 121 -9.62 -8.91 -5.31
#